data_AF-A0A9W6KQ74-F1
#
_entry.id   AF-A0A9W6KQ74-F1
#
_cell.length_a   1.000
_cell.length_b   1.000
_cell.length_c   1.000
_cell.angle_alpha   90.00
_cell.angle_beta   90.00
_cell.angle_gamma   90.00
#
_symmetry.space_group_name_H-M   'P 1'
#
loop_
_entity.id
_entity.type
_entity.pdbx_description
1 polymer ?
#
loop_
_entity_poly.entity_id
_entity_poly.type
_entity_poly.pdbx_seq_one_letter_code
_entity_poly.pdbx_strand_id
1 'polypeptide(L)'
;MGGERDSVDEIIDGWKVERPDLDVRPVGIVTRIGRLRARLDTELAAVFDRYDLTPADFEVIVTLRRCGEPFRLPQARLMTRLGLTSGTVSVRIDRLVNKGIVARERDERDARVTFIGLTEQGHRLFEDVAPVHLRNEDRLLSALDDGERDQLAGLLRRLLTSLERDTVDVARPLGLLLEPAPLARARRAAVGLSDVAGLLVLEVSPGTAAALAGVAGGDLLVAVDDRPTRDGASLHAALAAARATATLRLLRGDREVALTIATDR
;
A
#
# COMPACT_ATOMS: atom_id res chain seq x y z
N MET A 1 27.30 -32.39 3.46
CA MET A 1 26.21 -31.98 2.54
C MET A 1 26.25 -30.48 2.46
N GLY A 2 26.85 -29.93 1.40
CA GLY A 2 26.84 -28.49 1.18
C GLY A 2 25.42 -28.10 0.77
N GLY A 3 24.73 -27.34 1.61
CA GLY A 3 23.40 -26.82 1.29
C GLY A 3 23.44 -25.98 0.02
N GLU A 4 22.29 -25.87 -0.65
CA GLU A 4 22.09 -24.96 -1.77
C GLU A 4 22.56 -23.55 -1.38
N ARG A 5 23.35 -22.92 -2.26
CA ARG A 5 23.93 -21.59 -2.04
C ARG A 5 23.42 -20.62 -3.10
N ASP A 6 23.28 -19.36 -2.72
CA ASP A 6 22.92 -18.29 -3.62
C ASP A 6 23.93 -17.13 -3.60
N SER A 7 23.68 -16.13 -4.44
CA SER A 7 24.52 -14.94 -4.57
C SER A 7 24.49 -14.00 -3.35
N VAL A 8 23.68 -14.26 -2.33
CA VAL A 8 23.68 -13.53 -1.05
C VAL A 8 24.64 -14.19 -0.07
N ASP A 9 24.90 -15.49 -0.20
CA ASP A 9 25.90 -16.18 0.63
C ASP A 9 27.32 -15.66 0.38
N GLU A 10 27.63 -15.24 -0.86
CA GLU A 10 28.89 -14.56 -1.19
C GLU A 10 29.02 -13.20 -0.47
N ILE A 11 27.91 -12.44 -0.37
CA ILE A 11 27.88 -11.16 0.35
C ILE A 11 28.13 -11.41 1.85
N ILE A 12 27.46 -12.41 2.42
CA ILE A 12 27.61 -12.77 3.82
C ILE A 12 29.05 -13.20 4.12
N ASP A 13 29.64 -14.01 3.26
CA ASP A 13 31.02 -14.48 3.45
C ASP A 13 32.04 -13.34 3.35
N GLY A 14 31.83 -12.37 2.44
CA GLY A 14 32.63 -11.15 2.39
C GLY A 14 32.59 -10.37 3.71
N TRP A 15 31.40 -10.18 4.30
CA TRP A 15 31.28 -9.48 5.58
C TRP A 15 31.90 -10.24 6.75
N LYS A 16 31.85 -11.58 6.76
CA LYS A 16 32.51 -12.37 7.80
C LYS A 16 34.03 -12.18 7.79
N VAL A 17 34.62 -11.94 6.63
CA VAL A 17 36.06 -11.66 6.51
C VAL A 17 36.37 -10.24 6.96
N GLU A 18 35.63 -9.25 6.45
CA GLU A 18 35.93 -7.83 6.69
C GLU A 18 35.50 -7.35 8.08
N ARG A 19 34.41 -7.89 8.62
CA ARG A 19 33.78 -7.50 9.89
C ARG A 19 33.27 -8.72 10.67
N PRO A 20 34.16 -9.63 11.11
CA PRO A 20 33.79 -10.83 11.88
C PRO A 20 33.12 -10.50 13.22
N ASP A 21 33.24 -9.25 13.69
CA ASP A 21 32.61 -8.73 14.90
C ASP A 21 31.10 -8.49 14.76
N LEU A 22 30.57 -8.41 13.54
CA LEU A 22 29.16 -8.10 13.29
C LEU A 22 28.32 -9.35 13.00
N ASP A 23 27.12 -9.40 13.57
CA ASP A 23 26.11 -10.37 13.17
C ASP A 23 25.41 -9.93 11.88
N VAL A 24 25.82 -10.52 10.76
CA VAL A 24 25.29 -10.20 9.42
C VAL A 24 24.14 -11.11 8.98
N ARG A 25 23.59 -11.96 9.85
CA ARG A 25 22.39 -12.76 9.54
C ARG A 25 21.21 -11.93 9.02
N PRO A 26 20.92 -10.72 9.56
CA PRO A 26 19.85 -9.86 9.03
C PRO A 26 20.05 -9.46 7.56
N VAL A 27 21.30 -9.25 7.12
CA VAL A 27 21.63 -8.93 5.71
C VAL A 27 21.15 -10.05 4.80
N GLY A 28 21.35 -11.30 5.21
CA GLY A 28 20.91 -12.47 4.47
C GLY A 28 19.41 -12.52 4.20
N ILE A 29 18.58 -12.07 5.16
CA ILE A 29 17.12 -12.05 5.02
C ILE A 29 16.70 -10.86 4.16
N VAL A 30 17.14 -9.65 4.52
CA VAL A 30 16.71 -8.40 3.86
C VAL A 30 17.12 -8.37 2.39
N THR A 31 18.35 -8.78 2.07
CA THR A 31 18.84 -8.80 0.68
C THR A 31 18.10 -9.84 -0.17
N ARG A 32 17.80 -11.04 0.37
CA ARG A 32 17.01 -12.05 -0.35
C ARG A 32 15.59 -11.56 -0.64
N ILE A 33 14.92 -10.97 0.35
CA ILE A 33 13.59 -10.37 0.16
C ILE A 33 13.64 -9.30 -0.94
N GLY A 34 14.64 -8.41 -0.92
CA GLY A 34 14.79 -7.37 -1.93
C GLY A 34 15.01 -7.90 -3.35
N ARG A 35 15.89 -8.90 -3.51
CA ARG A 35 16.15 -9.54 -4.81
C ARG A 35 14.93 -10.31 -5.33
N LEU A 36 14.27 -11.08 -4.46
CA LEU A 36 13.04 -11.79 -4.80
C LEU A 36 11.95 -10.79 -5.21
N ARG A 37 11.76 -9.71 -4.44
CA ARG A 37 10.76 -8.67 -4.75
C ARG A 37 10.95 -8.10 -6.16
N ALA A 38 12.17 -7.69 -6.52
CA ALA A 38 12.45 -7.15 -7.84
C ALA A 38 12.14 -8.14 -8.98
N ARG A 39 12.43 -9.42 -8.76
CA ARG A 39 12.12 -10.49 -9.73
C ARG A 39 10.63 -10.73 -9.84
N LEU A 40 9.92 -10.81 -8.72
CA LEU A 40 8.47 -10.96 -8.67
C LEU A 40 7.77 -9.80 -9.39
N ASP A 41 8.12 -8.55 -9.09
CA ASP A 41 7.50 -7.38 -9.72
C ASP A 41 7.60 -7.43 -11.26
N THR A 42 8.78 -7.82 -11.77
CA THR A 42 9.01 -7.94 -13.22
C THR A 42 8.13 -9.01 -13.85
N GLU A 43 8.09 -10.20 -13.24
CA GLU A 43 7.36 -11.35 -13.78
C GLU A 43 5.84 -11.19 -13.65
N LEU A 44 5.36 -10.48 -12.62
CA LEU A 44 3.94 -10.15 -12.47
C LEU A 44 3.53 -9.05 -13.46
N ALA A 45 4.34 -8.01 -13.66
CA ALA A 45 4.08 -6.95 -14.64
C ALA A 45 3.96 -7.50 -16.07
N ALA A 46 4.83 -8.43 -16.46
CA ALA A 46 4.79 -9.07 -17.77
C ALA A 46 3.47 -9.82 -18.06
N VAL A 47 2.75 -10.27 -17.02
CA VAL A 47 1.42 -10.86 -17.21
C VAL A 47 0.44 -9.79 -17.68
N PHE A 48 0.42 -8.64 -17.02
CA PHE A 48 -0.54 -7.56 -17.28
C PHE A 48 -0.27 -6.84 -18.60
N ASP A 49 1.00 -6.69 -18.98
CA ASP A 49 1.38 -6.06 -20.25
C ASP A 49 0.79 -6.79 -21.47
N ARG A 50 0.60 -8.12 -21.40
CA ARG A 50 -0.05 -8.91 -22.47
C ARG A 50 -1.52 -8.54 -22.69
N TYR A 51 -2.14 -7.88 -21.72
CA TYR A 51 -3.53 -7.42 -21.76
C TYR A 51 -3.62 -5.90 -21.90
N ASP A 52 -2.50 -5.22 -22.21
CA ASP A 52 -2.41 -3.76 -22.24
C ASP A 52 -2.87 -3.14 -20.90
N LEU A 53 -2.47 -3.77 -19.79
CA LEU A 53 -2.73 -3.33 -18.43
C LEU A 53 -1.42 -3.06 -17.70
N THR A 54 -1.41 -2.05 -16.84
CA THR A 54 -0.37 -1.94 -15.81
C THR A 54 -0.78 -2.73 -14.56
N PRO A 55 0.16 -3.10 -13.66
CA PRO A 55 -0.20 -3.69 -12.36
C PRO A 55 -1.26 -2.88 -11.60
N ALA A 56 -1.16 -1.55 -11.71
CA ALA A 56 -2.05 -0.62 -11.05
C ALA A 56 -3.45 -0.54 -11.70
N ASP A 57 -3.58 -0.85 -12.99
CA ASP A 57 -4.90 -1.05 -13.62
C ASP A 57 -5.57 -2.31 -13.10
N PHE A 58 -4.82 -3.40 -13.05
CA PHE A 58 -5.35 -4.66 -12.57
C PHE A 58 -5.75 -4.58 -11.09
N GLU A 59 -5.03 -3.79 -10.27
CA GLU A 59 -5.41 -3.51 -8.88
C GLU A 59 -6.81 -2.86 -8.77
N VAL A 60 -7.17 -1.95 -9.68
CA VAL A 60 -8.53 -1.36 -9.74
C VAL A 60 -9.56 -2.44 -10.06
N ILE A 61 -9.29 -3.24 -11.09
CA ILE A 61 -10.20 -4.29 -11.57
C ILE A 61 -10.45 -5.32 -10.47
N VAL A 62 -9.41 -5.86 -9.85
CA VAL A 62 -9.54 -6.86 -8.77
C VAL A 62 -10.20 -6.25 -7.52
N THR A 63 -9.96 -4.97 -7.22
CA THR A 63 -10.60 -4.30 -6.08
C THR A 63 -12.10 -4.15 -6.27
N LEU A 64 -12.54 -3.79 -7.48
CA LEU A 64 -13.96 -3.73 -7.84
C LEU A 64 -14.57 -5.14 -7.90
N ARG A 65 -13.86 -6.12 -8.46
CA ARG A 65 -14.35 -7.52 -8.50
C ARG A 65 -14.54 -8.08 -7.09
N ARG A 66 -13.59 -7.83 -6.19
CA ARG A 66 -13.59 -8.32 -4.80
C ARG A 66 -14.61 -7.60 -3.90
N CYS A 67 -15.17 -6.46 -4.31
CA CYS A 67 -16.21 -5.81 -3.51
C CYS A 67 -17.56 -6.54 -3.56
N GLY A 68 -17.72 -7.53 -4.46
CA GLY A 68 -18.96 -8.27 -4.65
C GLY A 68 -19.93 -7.53 -5.58
N GLU A 69 -21.01 -8.19 -5.99
CA GLU A 69 -22.03 -7.58 -6.84
C GLU A 69 -22.64 -6.32 -6.18
N PRO A 70 -22.88 -5.23 -6.93
CA PRO A 70 -22.82 -5.13 -8.40
C PRO A 70 -21.44 -4.64 -8.93
N PHE A 71 -20.33 -5.03 -8.29
CA PHE A 71 -18.94 -4.74 -8.70
C PHE A 71 -18.63 -3.25 -8.85
N ARG A 72 -19.23 -2.44 -7.99
CA ARG A 72 -19.04 -0.99 -7.97
C ARG A 72 -18.77 -0.47 -6.57
N LEU A 73 -18.02 0.61 -6.50
CA LEU A 73 -17.73 1.34 -5.28
C LEU A 73 -17.89 2.84 -5.52
N PRO A 74 -18.30 3.62 -4.50
CA PRO A 74 -18.15 5.06 -4.54
C PRO A 74 -16.68 5.40 -4.85
N GLN A 75 -16.42 6.36 -5.74
CA GLN A 75 -15.06 6.72 -6.16
C GLN A 75 -14.16 7.04 -4.96
N ALA A 76 -14.67 7.75 -3.96
CA ALA A 76 -13.94 8.02 -2.72
C ALA A 76 -13.55 6.74 -1.95
N ARG A 77 -14.42 5.72 -1.91
CA ARG A 77 -14.12 4.44 -1.24
C ARG A 77 -13.14 3.60 -2.05
N LEU A 78 -13.25 3.63 -3.38
CA LEU A 78 -12.28 2.98 -4.27
C LEU A 78 -10.89 3.61 -4.09
N MET A 79 -10.81 4.94 -4.04
CA MET A 79 -9.58 5.68 -3.76
C MET A 79 -8.93 5.26 -2.44
N THR A 80 -9.72 5.23 -1.37
CA THR A 80 -9.29 4.75 -0.04
C THR A 80 -8.72 3.33 -0.12
N ARG A 81 -9.41 2.39 -0.77
CA ARG A 81 -8.97 0.99 -0.86
C ARG A 81 -7.69 0.81 -1.67
N LEU A 82 -7.49 1.64 -2.69
CA LEU A 82 -6.29 1.65 -3.50
C LEU A 82 -5.17 2.49 -2.87
N GLY A 83 -5.41 3.17 -1.73
CA GLY A 83 -4.46 4.09 -1.11
C GLY A 83 -4.06 5.25 -2.05
N LEU A 84 -5.00 5.79 -2.83
CA LEU A 84 -4.74 6.83 -3.84
C LEU A 84 -5.51 8.13 -3.55
N THR A 85 -4.99 9.27 -3.99
CA THR A 85 -5.64 10.60 -3.85
C THR A 85 -6.46 11.00 -5.10
N SER A 86 -7.31 12.03 -4.98
CA SER A 86 -8.40 12.33 -5.95
C SER A 86 -7.94 12.71 -7.35
N GLY A 87 -6.79 13.36 -7.48
CA GLY A 87 -6.28 13.84 -8.77
C GLY A 87 -5.90 12.71 -9.73
N THR A 88 -5.17 11.70 -9.23
CA THR A 88 -4.62 10.67 -10.11
C THR A 88 -5.48 9.43 -10.24
N VAL A 89 -6.37 9.16 -9.27
CA VAL A 89 -7.46 8.21 -9.52
C VAL A 89 -8.30 8.68 -10.69
N SER A 90 -8.54 9.98 -10.83
CA SER A 90 -9.30 10.48 -11.98
C SER A 90 -8.63 10.11 -13.31
N VAL A 91 -7.32 10.32 -13.47
CA VAL A 91 -6.56 9.94 -14.68
C VAL A 91 -6.55 8.43 -14.92
N ARG A 92 -6.34 7.62 -13.87
CA ARG A 92 -6.31 6.15 -14.02
C ARG A 92 -7.69 5.60 -14.36
N ILE A 93 -8.71 6.09 -13.68
CA ILE A 93 -10.10 5.73 -13.95
C ILE A 93 -10.50 6.24 -15.33
N ASP A 94 -10.08 7.44 -15.76
CA ASP A 94 -10.28 7.96 -17.12
C ASP A 94 -9.69 7.01 -18.15
N ARG A 95 -8.46 6.53 -17.94
CA ARG A 95 -7.84 5.54 -18.82
C ARG A 95 -8.68 4.26 -18.90
N LEU A 96 -9.13 3.71 -17.78
CA LEU A 96 -9.93 2.49 -17.76
C LEU A 96 -11.34 2.71 -18.34
N VAL A 97 -11.93 3.90 -18.18
CA VAL A 97 -13.19 4.30 -18.81
C VAL A 97 -13.02 4.40 -20.31
N ASN A 98 -11.95 5.04 -20.79
CA ASN A 98 -11.64 5.15 -22.22
C ASN A 98 -11.41 3.77 -22.87
N LYS A 99 -10.88 2.81 -22.11
CA LYS A 99 -10.74 1.40 -22.54
C LYS A 99 -12.05 0.59 -22.45
N GLY A 100 -13.13 1.16 -21.93
CA GLY A 100 -14.41 0.48 -21.73
C GLY A 100 -14.42 -0.54 -20.59
N ILE A 101 -13.38 -0.57 -19.74
CA ILE A 101 -13.20 -1.57 -18.66
C ILE A 101 -14.03 -1.19 -17.42
N VAL A 102 -14.11 0.10 -17.10
CA VAL A 102 -14.93 0.61 -15.99
C VAL A 102 -15.86 1.70 -16.48
N ALA A 103 -16.94 1.94 -15.75
CA ALA A 103 -17.88 3.02 -16.01
C ALA A 103 -18.03 3.93 -14.80
N ARG A 104 -18.38 5.21 -15.07
CA ARG A 104 -18.80 6.18 -14.05
C ARG A 104 -20.32 6.28 -14.05
N GLU A 105 -20.92 6.04 -12.88
CA GLU A 105 -22.35 6.16 -12.67
C GLU A 105 -22.61 7.19 -11.57
N ARG A 106 -23.49 8.16 -11.82
CA ARG A 106 -23.95 9.06 -10.75
C ARG A 106 -24.96 8.33 -9.89
N ASP A 107 -24.90 8.55 -8.58
CA ASP A 107 -25.93 8.07 -7.67
C ASP A 107 -27.26 8.77 -8.00
N GLU A 108 -28.35 8.00 -8.10
CA GLU A 108 -29.70 8.49 -8.36
C GLU A 108 -30.26 9.32 -7.20
N ARG A 109 -29.73 9.13 -5.99
CA ARG A 109 -30.19 9.75 -4.73
C ARG A 109 -29.32 10.93 -4.30
N ASP A 110 -28.04 10.94 -4.63
CA ASP A 110 -27.12 12.05 -4.35
C ASP A 110 -26.17 12.31 -5.53
N ALA A 111 -26.47 13.33 -6.34
CA ALA A 111 -25.68 13.70 -7.52
C ALA A 111 -24.21 14.06 -7.22
N ARG A 112 -23.83 14.23 -5.94
CA ARG A 112 -22.44 14.44 -5.51
C ARG A 112 -21.63 13.15 -5.43
N VAL A 113 -22.30 11.99 -5.41
CA VAL A 113 -21.65 10.67 -5.37
C VAL A 113 -21.51 10.11 -6.78
N THR A 114 -20.29 9.74 -7.13
CA THR A 114 -19.98 9.02 -8.37
C THR A 114 -19.48 7.62 -8.00
N PHE A 115 -20.12 6.60 -8.55
CA PHE A 115 -19.69 5.22 -8.50
C PHE A 115 -18.75 4.91 -9.66
N ILE A 116 -17.74 4.09 -9.37
CA ILE A 116 -16.95 3.40 -10.38
C ILE A 116 -17.36 1.94 -10.33
N GLY A 117 -17.75 1.37 -11.47
CA GLY A 117 -18.12 -0.04 -11.59
C GLY A 117 -17.37 -0.73 -12.74
N LEU A 118 -17.19 -2.04 -12.64
CA LEU A 118 -16.77 -2.86 -13.78
C LEU A 118 -17.88 -2.84 -14.84
N THR A 119 -17.50 -2.68 -16.10
CA THR A 119 -18.39 -3.01 -17.21
C THR A 119 -18.39 -4.52 -17.43
N GLU A 120 -19.28 -5.00 -18.30
CA GLU A 120 -19.24 -6.38 -18.79
C GLU A 120 -17.86 -6.75 -19.40
N GLN A 121 -17.26 -5.81 -20.14
CA GLN A 121 -15.91 -5.99 -20.69
C GLN A 121 -14.86 -6.11 -19.57
N GLY A 122 -14.93 -5.24 -18.56
CA GLY A 122 -14.00 -5.28 -17.43
C GLY A 122 -14.15 -6.55 -16.58
N HIS A 123 -15.37 -7.05 -16.43
CA HIS A 123 -15.63 -8.32 -15.78
C HIS A 123 -14.99 -9.48 -16.55
N ARG A 124 -15.21 -9.58 -17.86
CA ARG A 124 -14.56 -10.61 -18.69
C ARG A 124 -13.04 -10.53 -18.67
N LEU A 125 -12.50 -9.31 -18.73
CA LEU A 125 -11.06 -9.10 -18.65
C LEU A 125 -10.48 -9.64 -17.33
N PHE A 126 -11.18 -9.45 -16.21
CA PHE A 126 -10.77 -10.07 -14.94
C PHE A 126 -10.73 -11.60 -15.03
N GLU A 127 -11.80 -12.21 -15.55
CA GLU A 127 -11.92 -13.68 -15.68
C GLU A 127 -10.83 -14.27 -16.59
N ASP A 128 -10.37 -13.51 -17.60
CA ASP A 128 -9.28 -13.93 -18.48
C ASP A 128 -7.89 -13.78 -17.83
N VAL A 129 -7.65 -12.67 -17.13
CA VAL A 129 -6.33 -12.32 -16.58
C VAL A 129 -6.04 -13.08 -15.29
N ALA A 130 -7.02 -13.21 -14.39
CA ALA A 130 -6.80 -13.75 -13.04
C ALA A 130 -6.23 -15.18 -13.04
N PRO A 131 -6.75 -16.15 -13.83
CA PRO A 131 -6.19 -17.50 -13.85
C PRO A 131 -4.75 -17.55 -14.37
N VAL A 132 -4.41 -16.67 -15.32
CA VAL A 132 -3.05 -16.58 -15.87
C VAL A 132 -2.08 -15.99 -14.85
N HIS A 133 -2.53 -14.97 -14.12
CA HIS A 133 -1.77 -14.36 -13.03
C HIS A 133 -1.49 -15.38 -11.91
N LEU A 134 -2.50 -16.12 -11.46
CA LEU A 134 -2.35 -17.14 -10.42
C LEU A 134 -1.40 -18.28 -10.84
N ARG A 135 -1.47 -18.75 -12.09
CA ARG A 135 -0.50 -19.74 -12.60
C ARG A 135 0.93 -19.20 -12.64
N ASN A 136 1.10 -17.90 -12.88
CA ASN A 136 2.42 -17.29 -12.84
C ASN A 136 2.97 -17.21 -11.41
N GLU A 137 2.13 -16.83 -10.43
CA GLU A 137 2.51 -16.85 -9.02
C GLU A 137 2.89 -18.26 -8.55
N ASP A 138 2.08 -19.27 -8.90
CA ASP A 138 2.38 -20.67 -8.58
C ASP A 138 3.72 -21.14 -9.18
N ARG A 139 4.00 -20.78 -10.43
CA ARG A 139 5.30 -21.04 -11.09
C ARG A 139 6.45 -20.34 -10.38
N LEU A 140 6.27 -19.10 -9.93
CA LEU A 140 7.32 -18.35 -9.22
C LEU A 140 7.64 -18.95 -7.85
N LEU A 141 6.71 -19.70 -7.26
CA LEU A 141 6.85 -20.41 -5.99
C LEU A 141 7.11 -21.92 -6.18
N SER A 142 7.41 -22.39 -7.39
CA SER A 142 7.51 -23.83 -7.69
C SER A 142 8.70 -24.53 -7.04
N ALA A 143 9.66 -23.78 -6.48
CA ALA A 143 10.78 -24.32 -5.73
C ALA A 143 10.42 -24.72 -4.28
N LEU A 144 9.25 -24.31 -3.80
CA LEU A 144 8.75 -24.58 -2.45
C LEU A 144 7.61 -25.58 -2.51
N ASP A 145 7.63 -26.58 -1.64
CA ASP A 145 6.47 -27.44 -1.39
C ASP A 145 5.37 -26.71 -0.58
N ASP A 146 4.20 -27.33 -0.42
CA ASP A 146 3.06 -26.71 0.27
C ASP A 146 3.37 -26.37 1.74
N GLY A 147 4.16 -27.19 2.43
CA GLY A 147 4.56 -26.95 3.82
C GLY A 147 5.53 -25.77 3.93
N GLU A 148 6.48 -25.67 3.01
CA GLU A 148 7.42 -24.56 2.91
C GLU A 148 6.71 -23.25 2.53
N ARG A 149 5.72 -23.30 1.63
CA ARG A 149 4.87 -22.15 1.27
C ARG A 149 4.10 -21.63 2.49
N ASP A 150 3.47 -22.53 3.24
CA ASP A 150 2.73 -22.17 4.46
C ASP A 150 3.65 -21.59 5.53
N GLN A 151 4.83 -22.19 5.73
CA GLN A 151 5.83 -21.70 6.66
C GLN A 151 6.32 -20.30 6.28
N LEU A 152 6.66 -20.09 5.00
CA LEU A 152 7.11 -18.79 4.50
C LEU A 152 6.01 -17.73 4.67
N ALA A 153 4.76 -18.05 4.29
CA ALA A 153 3.62 -17.17 4.47
C ALA A 153 3.41 -16.80 5.95
N GLY A 154 3.56 -17.76 6.86
CA GLY A 154 3.49 -17.55 8.31
C GLY A 154 4.58 -16.61 8.84
N LEU A 155 5.83 -16.79 8.39
CA LEU A 155 6.97 -15.96 8.79
C LEU A 155 6.83 -14.52 8.27
N LEU A 156 6.47 -14.37 6.98
CA LEU A 156 6.23 -13.06 6.38
C LEU A 156 5.08 -12.33 7.05
N ARG A 157 3.97 -13.04 7.37
CA ARG A 157 2.86 -12.46 8.12
C ARG A 157 3.31 -11.96 9.50
N ARG A 158 4.09 -12.75 10.24
CA ARG A 158 4.61 -12.33 11.56
C ARG A 158 5.47 -11.08 11.46
N LEU A 159 6.38 -11.01 10.48
CA LEU A 159 7.21 -9.84 10.24
C LEU A 159 6.34 -8.62 9.89
N LEU A 160 5.43 -8.77 8.93
CA LEU A 160 4.57 -7.68 8.49
C LEU A 160 3.68 -7.17 9.62
N THR A 161 3.01 -8.06 10.37
CA THR A 161 2.20 -7.68 11.53
C THR A 161 3.02 -6.97 12.60
N SER A 162 4.26 -7.39 12.85
CA SER A 162 5.13 -6.70 13.81
C SER A 162 5.46 -5.27 13.38
N LEU A 163 5.67 -5.04 12.09
CA LEU A 163 6.00 -3.72 11.53
C LEU A 163 4.76 -2.82 11.40
N GLU A 164 3.60 -3.41 11.14
CA GLU A 164 2.32 -2.69 11.03
C GLU A 164 1.72 -2.35 12.39
N ARG A 165 1.91 -3.21 13.41
CA ARG A 165 1.36 -3.03 14.76
C ARG A 165 1.70 -1.64 15.33
N ASP A 166 2.95 -1.21 15.19
CA ASP A 166 3.38 0.10 15.68
C ASP A 166 2.63 1.26 15.00
N THR A 167 2.27 1.11 13.73
CA THR A 167 1.56 2.16 12.98
C THR A 167 0.07 2.14 13.29
N VAL A 168 -0.52 0.95 13.40
CA VAL A 168 -1.96 0.77 13.69
C VAL A 168 -2.29 1.15 15.14
N ASP A 169 -1.53 0.67 16.12
CA ASP A 169 -1.82 0.90 17.55
C ASP A 169 -1.73 2.39 17.91
N VAL A 170 -0.83 3.13 17.25
CA VAL A 170 -0.61 4.57 17.49
C VAL A 170 -1.66 5.43 16.77
N ALA A 171 -2.10 5.00 15.59
CA ALA A 171 -3.07 5.71 14.78
C ALA A 171 -4.53 5.48 15.23
N ARG A 172 -4.80 4.33 15.86
CA ARG A 172 -6.16 3.91 16.27
C ARG A 172 -6.84 4.87 17.23
N PRO A 173 -6.19 5.42 18.29
CA PRO A 173 -6.80 6.43 19.16
C PRO A 173 -7.21 7.70 18.40
N LEU A 174 -6.50 8.04 17.31
CA LEU A 174 -6.83 9.18 16.46
C LEU A 174 -7.97 8.86 15.46
N GLY A 175 -8.38 7.59 15.37
CA GLY A 175 -9.33 7.09 14.38
C GLY A 175 -8.74 6.97 12.98
N LEU A 176 -7.42 6.84 12.86
CA LEU A 176 -6.73 6.75 11.59
C LEU A 176 -6.29 5.31 11.29
N LEU A 177 -6.43 4.91 10.03
CA LEU A 177 -5.70 3.78 9.47
C LEU A 177 -4.59 4.34 8.58
N LEU A 178 -3.33 4.08 8.95
CA LEU A 178 -2.17 4.63 8.27
C LEU A 178 -1.38 3.54 7.55
N GLU A 179 -0.83 3.89 6.39
CA GLU A 179 0.12 3.08 5.63
C GLU A 179 1.55 3.63 5.79
N PRO A 180 2.55 2.78 6.06
CA PRO A 180 3.95 3.21 6.26
C PRO A 180 4.58 3.90 5.04
N ALA A 181 5.61 4.73 5.30
CA ALA A 181 6.23 5.57 4.28
C ALA A 181 6.74 4.86 3.02
N PRO A 182 7.35 3.66 3.08
CA PRO A 182 7.80 2.98 1.86
C PRO A 182 6.64 2.64 0.90
N LEU A 183 5.52 2.16 1.44
CA LEU A 183 4.33 1.84 0.66
C LEU A 183 3.63 3.12 0.18
N ALA A 184 3.52 4.12 1.06
CA ALA A 184 2.99 5.42 0.71
C ALA A 184 3.77 6.08 -0.44
N ARG A 185 5.11 6.03 -0.42
CA ARG A 185 5.98 6.52 -1.50
C ARG A 185 5.74 5.78 -2.81
N ALA A 186 5.67 4.45 -2.78
CA ALA A 186 5.39 3.65 -3.97
C ALA A 186 4.02 3.99 -4.56
N ARG A 187 2.98 4.13 -3.72
CA ARG A 187 1.64 4.55 -4.17
C ARG A 187 1.67 5.95 -4.76
N ARG A 188 2.32 6.91 -4.09
CA ARG A 188 2.47 8.30 -4.55
C ARG A 188 3.22 8.39 -5.88
N ALA A 189 4.32 7.67 -6.03
CA ALA A 189 5.08 7.60 -7.27
C ALA A 189 4.26 6.98 -8.41
N ALA A 190 3.50 5.90 -8.13
CA ALA A 190 2.58 5.30 -9.08
C ALA A 190 1.46 6.26 -9.54
N VAL A 191 1.29 7.38 -8.83
CA VAL A 191 0.34 8.43 -9.16
C VAL A 191 0.98 9.79 -9.51
N GLY A 192 2.28 9.83 -9.80
CA GLY A 192 2.99 11.04 -10.23
C GLY A 192 3.07 12.14 -9.18
N LEU A 193 2.83 11.80 -7.91
CA LEU A 193 2.97 12.74 -6.79
C LEU A 193 4.41 12.77 -6.31
N SER A 194 4.75 13.88 -5.63
CA SER A 194 6.09 14.07 -5.09
C SER A 194 6.49 12.96 -4.11
N ASP A 195 7.75 12.55 -4.25
CA ASP A 195 8.38 11.49 -3.48
C ASP A 195 8.76 11.98 -2.08
N VAL A 196 7.77 12.03 -1.20
CA VAL A 196 7.90 12.52 0.18
C VAL A 196 7.67 11.36 1.15
N ALA A 197 8.55 11.23 2.13
CA ALA A 197 8.40 10.25 3.21
C ALA A 197 7.33 10.74 4.21
N GLY A 198 6.28 9.93 4.40
CA GLY A 198 5.21 10.20 5.35
C GLY A 198 4.26 9.01 5.48
N LEU A 199 3.37 9.05 6.46
CA LEU A 199 2.35 8.03 6.69
C LEU A 199 1.08 8.36 5.91
N LEU A 200 0.66 7.49 5.00
CA LEU A 200 -0.53 7.74 4.18
C LEU A 200 -1.80 7.37 4.94
N VAL A 201 -2.76 8.29 5.01
CA VAL A 201 -4.07 8.03 5.61
C VAL A 201 -4.91 7.22 4.63
N LEU A 202 -5.17 5.96 4.96
CA LEU A 202 -6.05 5.09 4.18
C LEU A 202 -7.50 5.38 4.56
N GLU A 203 -7.82 5.31 5.85
CA GLU A 203 -9.16 5.51 6.39
C GLU A 203 -9.17 6.48 7.57
N VAL A 204 -10.29 7.19 7.71
CA VAL A 204 -10.59 8.06 8.85
C VAL A 204 -11.93 7.62 9.41
N SER A 205 -11.95 7.26 10.68
CA SER A 205 -13.15 6.82 11.39
C SER A 205 -14.06 8.02 11.67
N PRO A 206 -15.37 7.98 11.32
CA PRO A 206 -16.28 9.07 11.61
C PRO A 206 -16.35 9.39 13.10
N GLY A 207 -16.47 10.68 13.44
CA GLY A 207 -16.64 11.14 14.83
C GLY A 207 -15.38 11.16 15.69
N THR A 208 -14.19 10.84 15.14
CA THR A 208 -12.92 10.94 15.88
C THR A 208 -12.28 12.32 15.76
N ALA A 209 -11.29 12.61 16.60
CA ALA A 209 -10.55 13.88 16.58
C ALA A 209 -9.97 14.19 15.19
N ALA A 210 -9.44 13.19 14.48
CA ALA A 210 -8.91 13.38 13.13
C ALA A 210 -10.02 13.70 12.11
N ALA A 211 -11.18 13.04 12.20
CA ALA A 211 -12.33 13.35 11.34
C ALA A 211 -12.85 14.77 11.56
N LEU A 212 -12.98 15.17 12.83
CA LEU A 212 -13.44 16.51 13.23
C LEU A 212 -12.46 17.61 12.80
N ALA A 213 -11.16 17.32 12.81
CA ALA A 213 -10.13 18.23 12.32
C ALA A 213 -10.07 18.31 10.78
N GLY A 214 -10.77 17.43 10.06
CA GLY A 214 -10.82 17.44 8.58
C GLY A 214 -9.71 16.65 7.90
N VAL A 215 -9.08 15.70 8.62
CA VAL A 215 -8.19 14.71 8.00
C VAL A 215 -9.02 13.85 7.03
N ALA A 216 -8.48 13.60 5.85
CA ALA A 216 -9.16 12.83 4.81
C ALA A 216 -8.33 11.64 4.36
N GLY A 217 -9.02 10.60 3.88
CA GLY A 217 -8.35 9.51 3.15
C GLY A 217 -7.57 10.06 1.96
N GLY A 218 -6.33 9.62 1.83
CA GLY A 218 -5.36 10.10 0.85
C GLY A 218 -4.42 11.21 1.35
N ASP A 219 -4.63 11.77 2.54
CA ASP A 219 -3.66 12.71 3.12
C ASP A 219 -2.37 11.97 3.50
N LEU A 220 -1.21 12.59 3.29
CA LEU A 220 0.08 12.06 3.72
C LEU A 220 0.56 12.82 4.97
N LEU A 221 0.58 12.18 6.13
CA LEU A 221 1.13 12.74 7.37
C LEU A 221 2.65 12.74 7.32
N VAL A 222 3.21 13.94 7.14
CA VAL A 222 4.67 14.13 7.02
C VAL A 222 5.31 14.51 8.35
N ALA A 223 4.56 15.17 9.23
CA ALA A 223 5.03 15.52 10.57
C ALA A 223 3.86 15.73 11.54
N VAL A 224 4.17 15.60 12.83
CA VAL A 224 3.34 16.06 13.94
C VAL A 224 4.13 17.15 14.67
N ASP A 225 3.54 18.33 14.76
CA ASP A 225 4.22 19.59 15.08
C ASP A 225 5.46 19.76 14.16
N ASP A 226 6.65 19.84 14.75
CA ASP A 226 7.92 19.96 14.01
C ASP A 226 8.67 18.63 13.86
N ARG A 227 8.04 17.50 14.22
CA ARG A 227 8.67 16.18 14.23
C ARG A 227 8.24 15.35 13.02
N PRO A 228 9.18 14.95 12.13
CA PRO A 228 8.84 14.09 10.99
C PRO A 228 8.27 12.74 11.42
N THR A 229 7.28 12.26 10.67
CA THR A 229 6.62 10.97 10.92
C THR A 229 6.74 10.07 9.69
N ARG A 230 7.48 8.97 9.82
CA ARG A 230 7.79 8.05 8.72
C ARG A 230 7.29 6.62 8.97
N ASP A 231 7.01 6.31 10.22
CA ASP A 231 6.58 5.01 10.73
C ASP A 231 5.77 5.21 12.03
N GLY A 232 5.18 4.14 12.55
CA GLY A 232 4.45 4.17 13.82
C GLY A 232 5.28 4.63 15.01
N ALA A 233 6.56 4.26 15.06
CA ALA A 233 7.46 4.64 16.16
C ALA A 233 7.72 6.16 16.22
N SER A 234 8.03 6.78 15.07
CA SER A 234 8.20 8.23 14.96
C SER A 234 6.90 9.00 15.19
N LEU A 235 5.76 8.46 14.73
CA LEU A 235 4.45 9.01 15.04
C LEU A 235 4.16 8.97 16.54
N HIS A 236 4.42 7.83 17.19
CA HIS A 236 4.23 7.66 18.63
C HIS A 236 5.08 8.65 19.42
N ALA A 237 6.38 8.72 19.09
CA ALA A 237 7.30 9.64 19.75
C ALA A 237 6.93 11.11 19.54
N ALA A 238 6.31 11.46 18.40
CA ALA A 238 5.84 12.80 18.14
C ALA A 238 4.56 13.12 18.95
N LEU A 239 3.57 12.23 18.93
CA LEU A 239 2.33 12.39 19.71
C LEU A 239 2.58 12.37 21.22
N ALA A 240 3.48 11.52 21.72
CA ALA A 240 3.83 11.46 23.14
C ALA A 240 4.50 12.75 23.64
N ALA A 241 5.17 13.50 22.75
CA ALA A 241 5.74 14.79 23.07
C ALA A 241 4.77 15.97 22.89
N ALA A 242 3.65 15.75 22.21
CA ALA A 242 2.60 16.75 22.06
C ALA A 242 1.90 17.01 23.41
N ARG A 243 1.27 18.18 23.51
CA ARG A 243 0.58 18.62 24.73
C ARG A 243 -0.86 18.09 24.73
N ALA A 244 -1.85 18.94 25.01
CA ALA A 244 -3.26 18.57 24.88
C ALA A 244 -3.74 18.55 23.42
N THR A 245 -2.98 19.20 22.54
CA THR A 245 -3.22 19.26 21.11
C THR A 245 -1.92 19.03 20.35
N ALA A 246 -2.05 18.58 19.10
CA ALA A 246 -0.95 18.43 18.16
C ALA A 246 -1.33 18.97 16.79
N THR A 247 -0.37 19.53 16.06
CA THR A 247 -0.55 20.00 14.68
C THR A 247 -0.11 18.90 13.71
N LEU A 248 -1.05 18.29 13.00
CA LEU A 248 -0.74 17.38 11.90
C LEU A 248 -0.34 18.19 10.68
N ARG A 249 0.88 18.00 10.19
CA ARG A 249 1.33 18.50 8.88
C ARG A 249 1.14 17.41 7.84
N LEU A 250 0.29 17.69 6.86
CA LEU A 250 -0.21 16.75 5.88
C LEU A 250 0.08 17.26 4.46
N LEU A 251 0.27 16.35 3.51
CA LEU A 251 0.15 16.65 2.08
C LEU A 251 -1.16 16.08 1.54
N ARG A 252 -2.02 16.94 0.99
CA ARG A 252 -3.20 16.53 0.23
C ARG A 252 -2.88 16.64 -1.26
N GLY A 253 -2.53 15.51 -1.87
CA GLY A 253 -1.78 15.52 -3.13
C GLY A 253 -0.35 15.99 -2.86
N ASP A 254 0.02 17.14 -3.42
CA ASP A 254 1.30 17.85 -3.16
C ASP A 254 1.12 19.18 -2.42
N ARG A 255 -0.13 19.52 -2.05
CA ARG A 255 -0.42 20.74 -1.30
C ARG A 255 -0.30 20.47 0.19
N GLU A 256 0.44 21.33 0.88
CA GLU A 256 0.56 21.27 2.33
C GLU A 256 -0.74 21.73 3.03
N VAL A 257 -1.10 21.02 4.09
CA VAL A 257 -2.25 21.28 4.96
C VAL A 257 -1.78 21.08 6.40
N ALA A 258 -2.09 22.04 7.28
CA ALA A 258 -1.85 21.91 8.72
C ALA A 258 -3.19 21.83 9.45
N LEU A 259 -3.42 20.78 10.22
CA LEU A 259 -4.66 20.55 10.97
C LEU A 259 -4.35 20.30 12.44
N THR A 260 -5.03 21.00 13.33
CA THR A 260 -4.87 20.79 14.77
C THR A 260 -5.84 19.73 15.25
N ILE A 261 -5.33 18.72 15.96
CA ILE A 261 -6.13 17.67 16.60
C ILE A 261 -5.99 17.73 18.12
N ALA A 262 -7.03 17.28 18.81
CA ALA A 262 -6.90 16.91 20.21
C ALA A 262 -6.13 15.59 20.31
N THR A 263 -5.15 15.54 21.20
CA THR A 263 -4.47 14.30 21.56
C THR A 263 -5.05 13.84 22.89
N ASP A 264 -6.18 13.14 22.81
CA ASP A 264 -6.82 12.55 23.98
C ASP A 264 -5.77 11.69 24.71
N ARG A 265 -5.49 12.07 25.97
CA ARG A 265 -4.69 11.26 26.90
C ARG A 265 -5.62 10.39 27.72
#